data_AF-A0A356WR68-F1
#
_entry.id   AF-A0A356WR68-F1
#
_cell.length_a   1.000
_cell.length_b   1.000
_cell.length_c   1.000
_cell.angle_alpha   90.00
_cell.angle_beta   90.00
_cell.angle_gamma   90.00
#
_symmetry.space_group_name_H-M   'P 1'
#
loop_
_entity.id
_entity.type
_entity.pdbx_description
1 polymer ?
#
loop_
_entity_poly.entity_id
_entity_poly.type
_entity_poly.pdbx_seq_one_letter_code
_entity_poly.pdbx_strand_id
1 'polypeptide(L)'
;NGKSLRKALEDGYKNAFSAILDSNLTTIITGIILAIFGTGPIKGFAVTLIIGISVSFLTAVFLTRLVYEYQFEKNRWQKLTFNTGFSRAIFNVYNFDFIKNSKKIILAILIFGVVSIGSLFTLKLNTGIDFTGGRNYIVRFDQPVKTGDIEQALQPVLGGSAQVITIGSSNQVRISTNYMIDSESATVEDDLVTLLGEGLKDYIAPGSSINDHIL
;
A
#
# COMPACT_ATOMS: atom_id res chain seq x y z
N ASN A 1 1.82 -45.02 -18.46
CA ASN A 1 0.66 -45.23 -17.57
C ASN A 1 0.29 -43.91 -16.91
N GLY A 2 -0.77 -43.25 -17.40
CA GLY A 2 -1.28 -42.00 -16.82
C GLY A 2 -2.27 -42.26 -15.68
N LYS A 3 -2.30 -41.36 -14.69
CA LYS A 3 -3.33 -41.36 -13.63
C LYS A 3 -4.71 -41.12 -14.25
N SER A 4 -5.77 -41.66 -13.65
CA SER A 4 -7.14 -41.28 -14.02
C SER A 4 -7.34 -39.78 -13.76
N LEU A 5 -8.15 -39.12 -14.58
CA LEU A 5 -8.36 -37.67 -14.52
C LEU A 5 -8.80 -37.21 -13.12
N ARG A 6 -9.64 -38.00 -12.44
CA ARG A 6 -10.09 -37.73 -11.06
C ARG A 6 -8.94 -37.80 -10.05
N LYS A 7 -8.06 -38.80 -10.15
CA LYS A 7 -6.89 -38.95 -9.27
C LYS A 7 -5.82 -37.89 -9.53
N ALA A 8 -5.63 -37.52 -10.80
CA ALA A 8 -4.74 -36.42 -11.18
C ALA A 8 -5.22 -35.07 -10.64
N LEU A 9 -6.53 -34.83 -10.65
CA LEU A 9 -7.15 -33.61 -10.10
C LEU A 9 -7.01 -33.54 -8.58
N GLU A 10 -7.27 -34.64 -7.87
CA GLU A 10 -7.11 -34.72 -6.40
C GLU A 10 -5.67 -34.45 -5.97
N ASP A 11 -4.70 -35.09 -6.64
CA ASP A 11 -3.27 -34.84 -6.39
C ASP A 11 -2.88 -33.39 -6.74
N GLY A 12 -3.45 -32.83 -7.80
CA GLY A 12 -3.24 -31.43 -8.21
C GLY A 12 -3.72 -30.46 -7.14
N TYR A 13 -4.95 -30.62 -6.64
CA TYR A 13 -5.49 -29.79 -5.57
C TYR A 13 -4.70 -29.90 -4.28
N LYS A 14 -4.28 -31.12 -3.89
CA LYS A 14 -3.49 -31.31 -2.67
C LYS A 14 -2.17 -30.54 -2.70
N ASN A 15 -1.43 -30.63 -3.80
CA ASN A 15 -0.14 -29.95 -3.94
C ASN A 15 -0.32 -28.43 -4.14
N ALA A 16 -1.30 -28.02 -4.95
CA ALA A 16 -1.59 -26.61 -5.17
C ALA A 16 -2.06 -25.91 -3.89
N PHE A 17 -2.88 -26.57 -3.07
CA PHE A 17 -3.36 -25.99 -1.81
C PHE A 17 -2.22 -25.61 -0.86
N SER A 18 -1.25 -26.50 -0.66
CA SER A 18 -0.09 -26.21 0.20
C SER A 18 0.74 -25.04 -0.35
N ALA A 19 0.97 -24.99 -1.66
CA ALA A 19 1.72 -23.92 -2.30
C ALA A 19 1.00 -22.57 -2.22
N ILE A 20 -0.33 -22.56 -2.42
CA ILE A 20 -1.15 -21.35 -2.31
C ILE A 20 -1.18 -20.85 -0.86
N LEU A 21 -1.34 -21.75 0.11
CA LEU A 21 -1.35 -21.37 1.53
C LEU A 21 -0.01 -20.76 1.95
N ASP A 22 1.11 -21.42 1.62
CA ASP A 22 2.44 -20.94 1.98
C ASP A 22 2.78 -19.58 1.34
N SER A 23 2.43 -19.42 0.06
CA SER A 23 2.61 -18.15 -0.67
C SER A 23 1.85 -16.96 -0.06
N ASN A 24 0.71 -17.21 0.60
CA ASN A 24 -0.11 -16.15 1.21
C ASN A 24 0.17 -15.98 2.70
N LEU A 25 0.54 -17.06 3.41
CA LEU A 25 0.74 -17.06 4.86
C LEU A 25 1.85 -16.10 5.29
N THR A 26 2.98 -16.09 4.58
CA THR A 26 4.09 -15.16 4.83
C THR A 26 3.67 -13.70 4.73
N THR A 27 2.80 -13.39 3.76
CA THR A 27 2.26 -12.03 3.58
C THR A 27 1.24 -11.68 4.67
N ILE A 28 0.41 -12.63 5.10
CA ILE A 28 -0.51 -12.43 6.24
C ILE A 28 0.29 -12.16 7.52
N ILE A 29 1.37 -12.91 7.78
CA ILE A 29 2.26 -12.68 8.93
C ILE A 29 2.82 -11.25 8.90
N THR A 30 3.30 -10.81 7.73
CA THR A 30 3.79 -9.44 7.53
C THR A 30 2.69 -8.41 7.79
N GLY A 31 1.49 -8.65 7.27
CA GLY A 31 0.31 -7.81 7.53
C GLY A 31 -0.03 -7.74 9.02
N ILE A 32 0.03 -8.84 9.77
CA ILE A 32 -0.24 -8.86 11.21
C ILE A 32 0.78 -8.00 11.96
N ILE A 33 2.07 -8.12 11.61
CA ILE A 33 3.12 -7.28 12.20
C ILE A 33 2.81 -5.80 11.94
N LEU A 34 2.46 -5.44 10.69
CA LEU A 34 2.08 -4.06 10.35
C LEU A 34 0.81 -3.59 11.05
N ALA A 35 -0.16 -4.47 11.33
CA ALA A 35 -1.40 -4.10 12.01
C ALA A 35 -1.20 -3.85 13.52
N ILE A 36 -0.22 -4.51 14.14
CA ILE A 36 0.13 -4.35 15.56
C ILE A 36 1.04 -3.15 15.75
N PHE A 37 2.11 -3.04 14.95
CA PHE A 37 3.16 -2.04 15.12
C PHE A 37 2.99 -0.79 14.25
N GLY A 38 2.18 -0.87 13.19
CA GLY A 38 1.90 0.27 12.32
C GLY A 38 0.94 1.28 12.97
N THR A 39 1.10 2.54 12.60
CA THR A 39 0.27 3.65 13.08
C THR A 39 -0.53 4.26 11.93
N GLY A 40 -1.67 4.88 12.27
CA GLY A 40 -2.51 5.64 11.35
C GLY A 40 -2.78 4.92 10.00
N PRO A 41 -2.28 5.44 8.87
CA PRO A 41 -2.48 4.84 7.54
C PRO A 41 -1.92 3.42 7.38
N ILE A 42 -0.77 3.12 7.99
CA ILE A 42 -0.08 1.82 7.82
C ILE A 42 -0.92 0.69 8.42
N LYS A 43 -1.56 0.96 9.56
CA LYS A 43 -2.48 0.01 10.20
C LYS A 43 -3.72 -0.24 9.34
N GLY A 44 -4.27 0.80 8.71
CA GLY A 44 -5.39 0.69 7.78
C GLY A 44 -5.04 -0.18 6.57
N PHE A 45 -3.89 0.09 5.94
CA PHE A 45 -3.37 -0.71 4.83
C PHE A 45 -3.21 -2.19 5.22
N ALA A 46 -2.61 -2.46 6.39
CA ALA A 46 -2.37 -3.81 6.87
C ALA A 46 -3.66 -4.63 7.04
N VAL A 47 -4.71 -4.02 7.61
CA VAL A 47 -6.01 -4.68 7.78
C VAL A 47 -6.64 -5.00 6.43
N THR A 48 -6.64 -4.06 5.48
CA THR A 48 -7.16 -4.28 4.13
C THR A 48 -6.38 -5.38 3.39
N LEU A 49 -5.06 -5.42 3.54
CA LEU A 49 -4.20 -6.45 2.95
C LEU A 49 -4.56 -7.85 3.47
N ILE A 50 -4.71 -8.01 4.80
CA ILE A 50 -5.07 -9.29 5.42
C ILE A 50 -6.44 -9.76 4.92
N ILE A 51 -7.44 -8.87 4.90
CA ILE A 51 -8.79 -9.20 4.42
C ILE A 51 -8.74 -9.60 2.93
N GLY A 52 -8.04 -8.81 2.10
CA GLY A 52 -7.92 -9.07 0.67
C GLY A 52 -7.30 -10.44 0.37
N ILE A 53 -6.22 -10.79 1.07
CA ILE A 53 -5.57 -12.10 0.92
C ILE A 53 -6.49 -13.22 1.41
N SER A 54 -7.17 -13.04 2.54
CA SER A 54 -8.06 -14.07 3.10
C SER A 54 -9.24 -14.38 2.18
N VAL A 55 -9.89 -13.34 1.65
CA VAL A 55 -11.01 -13.49 0.70
C VAL A 55 -10.53 -14.07 -0.63
N SER A 56 -9.38 -13.61 -1.14
CA SER A 56 -8.79 -14.14 -2.36
C SER A 56 -8.42 -15.61 -2.21
N PHE A 57 -7.79 -15.99 -1.10
CA PHE A 57 -7.44 -17.37 -0.77
C PHE A 57 -8.67 -18.27 -0.70
N LEU A 58 -9.71 -17.85 0.04
CA LEU A 58 -10.95 -18.59 0.14
C LEU A 58 -11.59 -18.79 -1.24
N THR A 59 -11.63 -17.72 -2.05
CA THR A 59 -12.17 -17.77 -3.42
C THR A 59 -11.37 -18.72 -4.30
N ALA A 60 -10.04 -18.59 -4.29
CA ALA A 60 -9.14 -19.39 -5.11
C ALA A 60 -9.17 -20.89 -4.76
N VAL A 61 -9.37 -21.25 -3.49
CA VAL A 61 -9.42 -22.66 -3.06
C VAL A 61 -10.83 -23.23 -3.15
N PHE A 62 -11.82 -22.55 -2.56
CA PHE A 62 -13.16 -23.10 -2.40
C PHE A 62 -14.00 -22.95 -3.68
N LEU A 63 -14.03 -21.75 -4.27
CA LEU A 63 -14.86 -21.50 -5.46
C LEU A 63 -14.34 -22.29 -6.67
N THR A 64 -13.01 -22.35 -6.86
CA THR A 64 -12.45 -23.13 -7.97
C THR A 64 -12.77 -24.61 -7.83
N ARG A 65 -12.64 -25.19 -6.63
CA ARG A 65 -12.98 -26.58 -6.37
C ARG A 65 -14.45 -26.86 -6.63
N LEU A 66 -15.35 -26.00 -6.14
CA LEU A 66 -16.79 -26.12 -6.37
C LEU A 66 -17.14 -26.06 -7.86
N VAL A 67 -16.57 -25.11 -8.60
CA VAL A 67 -16.80 -24.97 -10.04
C VAL A 67 -16.32 -26.21 -10.80
N TYR A 68 -15.12 -26.72 -10.47
CA TYR A 68 -14.57 -27.92 -11.11
C TYR A 68 -15.38 -29.18 -10.78
N GLU A 69 -15.72 -29.42 -9.52
CA GLU A 69 -16.53 -30.56 -9.10
C GLU A 69 -17.90 -30.55 -9.78
N TYR A 70 -18.61 -29.41 -9.74
CA TYR A 70 -19.90 -29.23 -10.42
C TYR A 70 -19.82 -29.49 -11.93
N GLN A 71 -18.75 -29.02 -12.56
CA GLN A 71 -18.63 -29.12 -14.01
C GLN A 71 -18.18 -30.51 -14.46
N PHE A 72 -17.47 -31.25 -13.61
CA PHE A 72 -17.14 -32.66 -13.77
C PHE A 72 -18.37 -33.56 -13.65
N GLU A 73 -19.27 -33.30 -12.70
CA GLU A 73 -20.54 -34.02 -12.55
C GLU A 73 -21.43 -33.91 -13.80
N LYS A 74 -21.40 -32.74 -14.46
CA LYS A 74 -22.10 -32.51 -15.73
C LYS A 74 -21.39 -33.07 -16.97
N ASN A 75 -20.31 -33.85 -16.79
CA ASN A 75 -19.50 -34.47 -17.86
C ASN A 75 -18.88 -33.48 -18.90
N ARG A 76 -18.94 -32.15 -18.71
CA ARG A 76 -18.49 -31.20 -19.76
C ARG A 76 -16.98 -31.01 -19.81
N TRP A 77 -16.25 -31.27 -18.71
CA TRP A 77 -14.81 -31.00 -18.60
C TRP A 77 -13.91 -32.25 -18.57
N GLN A 78 -14.45 -33.40 -18.95
CA GLN A 78 -13.71 -34.67 -18.95
C GLN A 78 -12.65 -34.77 -20.07
N LYS A 79 -12.67 -33.86 -21.06
CA LYS A 79 -11.74 -33.84 -22.21
C LYS A 79 -11.06 -32.49 -22.41
N LEU A 80 -10.78 -31.74 -21.33
CA LEU A 80 -10.03 -30.50 -21.44
C LEU A 80 -8.59 -30.80 -21.89
N THR A 81 -8.24 -30.33 -23.08
CA THR A 81 -6.89 -30.43 -23.61
C THR A 81 -6.20 -29.08 -23.36
N PHE A 82 -5.20 -29.03 -22.49
CA PHE A 82 -4.46 -27.79 -22.14
C PHE A 82 -3.49 -27.31 -23.24
N ASN A 83 -3.75 -27.66 -24.49
CA ASN A 83 -2.90 -27.37 -25.64
C ASN A 83 -3.64 -26.47 -26.60
N THR A 84 -3.53 -25.15 -26.40
CA THR A 84 -3.94 -24.15 -27.37
C THR A 84 -2.79 -23.85 -28.33
N GLY A 85 -3.09 -23.34 -29.53
CA GLY A 85 -2.05 -22.96 -30.51
C GLY A 85 -1.01 -21.99 -29.94
N PHE A 86 -1.45 -21.09 -29.05
CA PHE A 86 -0.60 -20.17 -28.30
C PHE A 86 0.29 -20.88 -27.26
N SER A 87 -0.28 -21.78 -26.46
CA SER A 87 0.48 -22.58 -25.46
C SER A 87 1.59 -23.37 -26.14
N ARG A 88 1.30 -23.98 -27.30
CA ARG A 88 2.30 -24.72 -28.08
C ARG A 88 3.43 -23.82 -28.59
N ALA A 89 3.11 -22.62 -29.05
CA ALA A 89 4.10 -21.67 -29.54
C ALA A 89 5.07 -21.19 -28.44
N ILE A 90 4.57 -20.99 -27.20
CA ILE A 90 5.41 -20.55 -26.07
C ILE A 90 6.18 -21.72 -25.44
N PHE A 91 5.54 -22.87 -25.21
CA PHE A 91 6.15 -23.94 -24.42
C PHE A 91 6.95 -24.97 -25.22
N ASN A 92 6.64 -25.21 -26.51
CA ASN A 92 7.42 -26.19 -27.30
C ASN A 92 8.63 -25.59 -28.04
N VAL A 93 8.67 -24.27 -28.22
CA VAL A 93 9.70 -23.60 -29.03
C VAL A 93 10.78 -22.94 -28.17
N TYR A 94 10.48 -22.62 -26.91
CA TYR A 94 11.33 -21.75 -26.10
C TYR A 94 12.11 -22.51 -25.01
N ASN A 95 13.14 -23.26 -25.42
CA ASN A 95 14.15 -23.79 -24.50
C ASN A 95 15.15 -22.69 -24.14
N PHE A 96 14.73 -21.76 -23.28
CA PHE A 96 15.62 -20.69 -22.80
C PHE A 96 16.48 -21.20 -21.64
N ASP A 97 17.79 -21.22 -21.84
CA ASP A 97 18.75 -21.60 -20.81
C ASP A 97 18.99 -20.41 -19.86
N PHE A 98 18.14 -20.32 -18.83
CA PHE A 98 18.26 -19.32 -17.77
C PHE A 98 19.60 -19.40 -17.04
N ILE A 99 20.21 -20.59 -16.95
CA ILE A 99 21.46 -20.80 -16.20
C ILE A 99 22.64 -20.23 -16.97
N LYS A 100 22.72 -20.44 -18.28
CA LYS A 100 23.81 -19.94 -19.12
C LYS A 100 23.94 -18.42 -19.09
N ASN A 101 22.83 -17.70 -19.05
CA ASN A 101 22.81 -16.23 -19.06
C ASN A 101 22.70 -15.60 -17.66
N SER A 102 22.44 -16.40 -16.61
CA SER A 102 22.26 -15.94 -15.23
C SER A 102 23.39 -15.01 -14.76
N LYS A 103 24.65 -15.32 -15.04
CA LYS A 103 25.81 -14.52 -14.59
C LYS A 103 25.80 -13.08 -15.11
N LYS A 104 25.38 -12.88 -16.37
CA LYS A 104 25.29 -11.54 -16.97
C LYS A 104 24.13 -10.75 -16.38
N ILE A 105 23.00 -11.42 -16.17
CA ILE A 105 21.79 -10.81 -15.60
C ILE A 105 22.04 -10.43 -14.13
N ILE A 106 22.66 -11.33 -13.35
CA ILE A 106 23.03 -11.06 -11.95
C ILE A 106 24.00 -9.88 -11.88
N LEU A 107 25.02 -9.83 -12.76
CA LEU A 107 25.94 -8.69 -12.81
C LEU A 107 25.22 -7.38 -13.12
N ALA A 108 24.29 -7.38 -14.08
CA ALA A 108 23.51 -6.19 -14.43
C ALA A 108 22.63 -5.73 -13.25
N ILE A 109 21.94 -6.66 -12.56
CA ILE A 109 21.14 -6.36 -11.37
C ILE A 109 22.03 -5.80 -10.25
N LEU A 110 23.22 -6.36 -10.05
CA LEU A 110 24.15 -5.90 -9.03
C LEU A 110 24.64 -4.48 -9.32
N ILE A 111 25.05 -4.20 -10.56
CA ILE A 111 25.45 -2.85 -10.98
C ILE A 111 24.29 -1.87 -10.78
N PHE A 112 23.08 -2.24 -11.21
CA PHE A 112 21.89 -1.42 -11.03
C PHE A 112 21.60 -1.16 -9.55
N GLY A 113 21.75 -2.17 -8.69
CA GLY A 113 21.59 -2.05 -7.24
C GLY A 113 22.62 -1.10 -6.63
N VAL A 114 23.88 -1.20 -7.02
CA VAL A 114 24.95 -0.29 -6.55
C VAL A 114 24.69 1.14 -6.99
N VAL A 115 24.28 1.35 -8.25
CA VAL A 115 23.94 2.69 -8.77
C VAL A 115 22.72 3.25 -8.03
N SER A 116 21.70 2.43 -7.79
CA SER A 116 20.48 2.84 -7.06
C SER A 116 20.81 3.24 -5.62
N ILE A 117 21.66 2.47 -4.92
CA ILE A 117 22.10 2.79 -3.57
C ILE A 117 22.99 4.05 -3.57
N GLY A 118 23.93 4.14 -4.50
CA GLY A 118 24.80 5.33 -4.65
C GLY A 118 24.00 6.60 -4.92
N SER A 119 22.96 6.50 -5.73
CA SER A 119 22.02 7.60 -6.02
C SER A 119 21.35 8.14 -4.76
N LEU A 120 21.06 7.31 -3.75
CA LEU A 120 20.47 7.78 -2.49
C LEU A 120 21.39 8.74 -1.74
N PHE A 121 22.70 8.56 -1.84
CA PHE A 121 23.69 9.44 -1.19
C PHE A 121 23.93 10.74 -1.96
N THR A 122 23.85 10.72 -3.30
CA THR A 122 24.10 11.91 -4.12
C THR A 122 22.87 12.80 -4.29
N LEU A 123 21.68 12.20 -4.46
CA LEU A 123 20.48 12.95 -4.83
C LEU A 123 19.68 13.47 -3.63
N LYS A 124 20.04 13.09 -2.39
CA LYS A 124 19.28 13.33 -1.15
C LYS A 124 17.81 12.89 -1.27
N LEU A 125 17.23 12.46 -0.15
CA LEU A 125 15.82 12.09 -0.14
C LEU A 125 14.98 13.32 0.14
N ASN A 126 13.91 13.53 -0.64
CA ASN A 126 12.86 14.47 -0.27
C ASN A 126 12.01 13.81 0.84
N THR A 127 12.49 13.92 2.07
CA THR A 127 11.89 13.29 3.24
C THR A 127 10.61 14.02 3.66
N GLY A 128 9.56 13.25 3.96
CA GLY A 128 8.33 13.81 4.53
C GLY A 128 8.53 14.38 5.93
N ILE A 129 7.51 15.09 6.41
CA ILE A 129 7.50 15.83 7.69
C ILE A 129 7.78 14.89 8.89
N ASP A 130 7.34 13.64 8.80
CA ASP A 130 7.61 12.58 9.79
C ASP A 130 9.11 12.35 10.06
N PHE A 131 9.98 12.72 9.12
CA PHE A 131 11.44 12.53 9.22
C PHE A 131 12.23 13.84 9.31
N THR A 132 11.74 14.93 8.73
CA THR A 132 12.40 16.24 8.83
C THR A 132 12.14 16.93 10.16
N GLY A 133 11.10 16.53 10.89
CA GLY A 133 10.52 17.36 11.94
C GLY A 133 9.80 18.56 11.32
N GLY A 134 9.33 19.47 12.17
CA GLY A 134 8.58 20.64 11.75
C GLY A 134 7.83 21.30 12.90
N ARG A 135 6.90 22.18 12.55
CA ARG A 135 6.00 22.86 13.49
C ARG A 135 4.70 22.07 13.58
N ASN A 136 4.18 21.93 14.80
CA ASN A 136 2.96 21.21 15.10
C ASN A 136 1.95 22.17 15.71
N TYR A 137 0.81 22.33 15.06
CA TYR A 137 -0.32 23.11 15.58
C TYR A 137 -1.48 22.17 15.90
N ILE A 138 -2.04 22.32 17.08
CA ILE A 138 -3.24 21.58 17.49
C ILE A 138 -4.42 22.51 17.24
N VAL A 139 -5.27 22.14 16.29
CA VAL A 139 -6.46 22.92 15.93
C VAL A 139 -7.69 22.14 16.37
N ARG A 140 -8.57 22.81 17.11
CA ARG A 140 -9.87 22.28 17.52
C ARG A 140 -10.97 22.93 16.68
N PHE A 141 -11.78 22.10 16.05
CA PHE A 141 -12.95 22.50 15.30
C PHE A 141 -14.23 22.34 16.13
N ASP A 142 -15.26 23.10 15.75
CA ASP A 142 -16.59 23.01 16.35
C ASP A 142 -17.30 21.69 16.01
N GLN A 143 -17.03 21.15 14.82
CA GLN A 143 -17.60 19.90 14.33
C GLN A 143 -16.53 18.84 14.08
N PRO A 144 -16.88 17.54 14.09
CA PRO A 144 -15.97 16.48 13.66
C PRO A 144 -15.51 16.70 12.23
N VAL A 145 -14.20 16.65 12.00
CA VAL A 145 -13.59 16.86 10.68
C VAL A 145 -12.88 15.59 10.22
N LYS A 146 -12.83 15.37 8.90
CA LYS A 146 -12.01 14.31 8.31
C LYS A 146 -10.62 14.87 8.02
N THR A 147 -9.59 14.17 8.49
CA THR A 147 -8.20 14.62 8.31
C THR A 147 -7.80 14.78 6.85
N GLY A 148 -8.30 13.92 5.95
CA GLY A 148 -8.01 14.00 4.53
C GLY A 148 -8.56 15.27 3.87
N ASP A 149 -9.72 15.75 4.29
CA ASP A 149 -10.33 16.96 3.75
C ASP A 149 -9.51 18.20 4.17
N ILE A 150 -9.08 18.22 5.45
CA ILE A 150 -8.20 19.27 6.00
C ILE A 150 -6.83 19.25 5.33
N GLU A 151 -6.25 18.06 5.10
CA GLU A 151 -4.97 17.91 4.40
C GLU A 151 -5.05 18.44 2.96
N GLN A 152 -6.13 18.11 2.25
CA GLN A 152 -6.36 18.58 0.88
C GLN A 152 -6.53 20.11 0.80
N ALA A 153 -7.21 20.70 1.78
CA ALA A 153 -7.38 22.16 1.85
C ALA A 153 -6.04 22.89 2.12
N LEU A 154 -5.13 22.25 2.86
CA LEU A 154 -3.82 22.80 3.21
C LEU A 154 -2.73 22.55 2.15
N GLN A 155 -2.89 21.56 1.28
CA GLN A 155 -1.94 21.26 0.19
C GLN A 155 -1.55 22.47 -0.69
N PRO A 156 -2.51 23.26 -1.24
CA PRO A 156 -2.16 24.37 -2.12
C PRO A 156 -1.45 25.51 -1.39
N VAL A 157 -1.69 25.66 -0.08
CA VAL A 157 -1.17 26.77 0.73
C VAL A 157 0.20 26.43 1.33
N LEU A 158 0.40 25.19 1.77
CA LEU A 158 1.65 24.71 2.41
C LEU A 158 2.56 23.91 1.46
N GLY A 159 2.32 23.95 0.15
CA GLY A 159 3.18 23.35 -0.87
C GLY A 159 3.27 21.81 -0.80
N GLY A 160 2.22 21.15 -0.31
CA GLY A 160 2.18 19.68 -0.15
C GLY A 160 2.89 19.14 1.09
N SER A 161 3.37 20.02 1.98
CA SER A 161 4.08 19.67 3.20
C SER A 161 3.21 19.78 4.46
N ALA A 162 1.94 19.38 4.37
CA ALA A 162 1.05 19.35 5.53
C ALA A 162 0.61 17.92 5.81
N GLN A 163 0.78 17.46 7.05
CA GLN A 163 0.27 16.18 7.51
C GLN A 163 -0.71 16.42 8.66
N VAL A 164 -1.92 15.87 8.53
CA VAL A 164 -3.00 16.10 9.49
C VAL A 164 -3.40 14.79 10.14
N ILE A 165 -3.35 14.73 11.47
CA ILE A 165 -3.79 13.57 12.23
C ILE A 165 -4.80 13.96 13.30
N THR A 166 -5.77 13.10 13.62
CA THR A 166 -6.69 13.33 14.74
C THR A 166 -5.98 13.09 16.07
N ILE A 167 -6.20 13.97 17.05
CA ILE A 167 -5.70 13.80 18.43
C ILE A 167 -6.88 13.79 19.39
N GLY A 168 -7.04 12.69 20.13
CA GLY A 168 -8.09 12.57 21.15
C GLY A 168 -9.48 12.43 20.54
N SER A 169 -10.16 13.55 20.31
CA SER A 169 -11.53 13.61 19.78
C SER A 169 -11.55 13.90 18.27
N SER A 170 -12.63 13.48 17.58
CA SER A 170 -12.78 13.60 16.12
C SER A 170 -12.84 15.04 15.58
N ASN A 171 -12.90 16.03 16.47
CA ASN A 171 -12.89 17.45 16.15
C ASN A 171 -11.56 18.14 16.50
N GLN A 172 -10.56 17.40 16.97
CA GLN A 172 -9.25 17.93 17.29
C GLN A 172 -8.20 17.28 16.40
N VAL A 173 -7.45 18.09 15.67
CA VAL A 173 -6.41 17.61 14.76
C VAL A 173 -5.08 18.26 15.09
N ARG A 174 -4.01 17.53 14.86
CA ARG A 174 -2.65 18.06 14.81
C ARG A 174 -2.25 18.20 13.35
N ILE A 175 -1.92 19.42 12.98
CA ILE A 175 -1.37 19.80 11.69
C ILE A 175 0.13 19.91 11.87
N SER A 176 0.88 19.11 11.13
CA SER A 176 2.34 19.07 11.16
C SER A 176 2.84 19.58 9.82
N THR A 177 3.77 20.53 9.82
CA THR A 177 4.37 21.05 8.58
C THR A 177 5.86 21.30 8.73
N ASN A 178 6.62 21.03 7.67
CA ASN A 178 8.04 21.36 7.58
C ASN A 178 8.29 22.69 6.83
N TYR A 179 7.24 23.48 6.60
CA TYR A 179 7.34 24.78 5.97
C TYR A 179 8.32 25.68 6.73
N MET A 180 9.34 26.15 6.01
CA MET A 180 10.38 27.05 6.51
C MET A 180 11.06 26.58 7.82
N ILE A 181 11.34 25.27 7.91
CA ILE A 181 11.98 24.66 9.09
C ILE A 181 13.37 25.22 9.42
N ASP A 182 14.12 25.67 8.41
CA ASP A 182 15.49 26.19 8.57
C ASP A 182 15.55 27.66 9.01
N SER A 183 14.40 28.35 9.15
CA SER A 183 14.35 29.76 9.57
C SER A 183 13.71 29.94 10.95
N GLU A 184 14.50 30.41 11.92
CA GLU A 184 14.08 30.69 13.30
C GLU A 184 13.43 32.08 13.49
N SER A 185 12.97 32.71 12.41
CA SER A 185 12.41 34.08 12.48
C SER A 185 10.97 34.06 13.01
N ALA A 186 10.65 34.96 13.94
CA ALA A 186 9.31 35.11 14.51
C ALA A 186 8.21 35.37 13.45
N THR A 187 8.60 35.92 12.30
CA THR A 187 7.71 36.17 11.15
C THR A 187 7.14 34.90 10.54
N VAL A 188 7.85 33.77 10.63
CA VAL A 188 7.45 32.49 10.04
C VAL A 188 6.22 31.92 10.75
N GLU A 189 6.08 32.20 12.04
CA GLU A 189 4.92 31.81 12.84
C GLU A 189 3.67 32.56 12.39
N ASP A 190 3.76 33.88 12.27
CA ASP A 190 2.66 34.74 11.81
C ASP A 190 2.24 34.39 10.38
N ASP A 191 3.21 34.14 9.50
CA ASP A 191 2.95 33.69 8.13
C ASP A 191 2.24 32.33 8.12
N LEU A 192 2.71 31.37 8.94
CA LEU A 192 2.07 30.06 9.04
C LEU A 192 0.65 30.12 9.57
N VAL A 193 0.40 30.92 10.60
CA VAL A 193 -0.95 31.14 11.13
C VAL A 193 -1.85 31.76 10.06
N THR A 194 -1.34 32.73 9.29
CA THR A 194 -2.08 33.34 8.18
C THR A 194 -2.43 32.31 7.10
N LEU A 195 -1.46 31.48 6.71
CA LEU A 195 -1.64 30.40 5.74
C LEU A 195 -2.62 29.32 6.23
N LEU A 196 -2.55 28.95 7.51
CA LEU A 196 -3.52 28.04 8.14
C LEU A 196 -4.92 28.65 8.13
N GLY A 197 -5.05 29.95 8.42
CA GLY A 197 -6.33 30.66 8.36
C GLY A 197 -6.92 30.71 6.95
N GLU A 198 -6.09 30.88 5.92
CA GLU A 198 -6.53 30.86 4.52
C GLU A 198 -6.99 29.46 4.09
N GLY A 199 -6.21 28.43 4.40
CA GLY A 199 -6.52 27.04 4.01
C GLY A 199 -7.69 26.43 4.79
N LEU A 200 -7.96 26.90 6.02
CA LEU A 200 -9.01 26.35 6.89
C LEU A 200 -10.27 27.22 6.95
N LYS A 201 -10.37 28.26 6.12
CA LYS A 201 -11.47 29.23 6.14
C LYS A 201 -12.87 28.59 6.04
N ASP A 202 -12.99 27.51 5.28
CA ASP A 202 -14.26 26.80 5.08
C ASP A 202 -14.64 25.88 6.27
N TYR A 203 -13.71 25.64 7.20
CA TYR A 203 -13.88 24.74 8.34
C TYR A 203 -14.01 25.48 9.68
N ILE A 204 -13.87 26.81 9.67
CA ILE A 204 -13.92 27.69 10.85
C ILE A 204 -15.20 28.54 10.77
N ALA A 205 -15.77 28.89 11.93
CA ALA A 205 -16.97 29.71 11.97
C ALA A 205 -16.75 31.08 11.27
N PRO A 206 -17.75 31.61 10.52
CA PRO A 206 -17.59 32.89 9.84
C PRO A 206 -17.30 34.02 10.83
N GLY A 207 -16.10 34.60 10.76
CA GLY A 207 -15.69 35.75 11.58
C GLY A 207 -14.82 35.41 12.80
N SER A 208 -14.45 34.14 13.04
CA SER A 208 -13.45 33.77 14.03
C SER A 208 -12.05 33.64 13.43
N SER A 209 -11.03 33.93 14.24
CA SER A 209 -9.64 33.76 13.84
C SER A 209 -9.19 32.32 14.06
N ILE A 210 -8.27 31.83 13.23
CA ILE A 210 -7.59 30.54 13.47
C ILE A 210 -6.92 30.51 14.85
N ASN A 211 -6.46 31.66 15.36
CA ASN A 211 -5.86 31.79 16.69
C ASN A 211 -6.81 31.39 17.82
N ASP A 212 -8.12 31.53 17.63
CA ASP A 212 -9.12 31.13 18.63
C ASP A 212 -9.32 29.61 18.69
N HIS A 213 -8.83 28.91 17.66
CA HIS A 213 -9.00 27.46 17.46
C HIS A 213 -7.68 26.70 17.66
N ILE A 214 -6.55 27.40 17.67
CA ILE A 214 -5.23 26.83 18.01
C ILE A 214 -5.14 26.71 19.54
N LEU A 215 -4.79 25.51 20.01
CA LEU A 215 -4.60 25.16 21.43
C LEU A 215 -3.14 25.25 21.88
#